data_AF-A0A5C7QE21-F1
#
_entry.id   AF-A0A5C7QE21-F1
#
_cell.length_a   1.000
_cell.length_b   1.000
_cell.length_c   1.000
_cell.angle_alpha   90.00
_cell.angle_beta   90.00
_cell.angle_gamma   90.00
#
_symmetry.space_group_name_H-M   'P 1'
#
loop_
_entity.id
_entity.type
_entity.pdbx_description
1 polymer ?
#
loop_
_entity_poly.entity_id
_entity_poly.type
_entity_poly.pdbx_seq_one_letter_code
_entity_poly.pdbx_strand_id
1 'polypeptide(L)'
;MKPLDPKLIEDVAKENPEYAGQLAREYRKAMIVLARKDPSWFCAYVLKNEQDGSQIFQWPEHEAMHRKILECPRTVIWTFPSLGKALPLDTPVPGPRGWKTMGDLVVGDEVFGADGKPCTVLAATEVQHGRKVYKITFDDRTSVLADENHNWIVTTTKDRHDHAGSRVVTTAEIARGPLVHNEKRVWAIPTTAPVVYPPQDLPVHPYVLGVWLGDGESKRPWIVFHEDDAEVFLHCMEILGEECTAHPIKGRPHLFRASLGGKNTARAFAAAGLLGPKGSKFIPEAYLRGSIEQRTELLAGLLDTDGWISPEGMVEFCNTQKDLADAVAELARSLGMKVRESSKIPTCKGKPCARAYLVRFTPNQQVFRLARKAARVRLGEGRSTGRRYIDAVEEVPSVPVRCIAVSSPDHSFLIGRDYTVTHNCAVNGQRVLRADGSWVPIETLTDSTKLLTLDIATGKLVEVTGRVSDNGKKKVIGIHFSTGAHLRVTENHPILREDLQWVLAQDVQVGESYVGLQNLDLPGSTDDRDVPPEEAEILGYLLAGRIWKNGSVIVRAINASDK
;
A
#
# COMPACT_ATOMS: atom_id res chain seq x y z
N MET A 1 30.15 -1.22 39.48
CA MET A 1 31.29 -0.45 38.92
C MET A 1 30.73 0.87 38.38
N LYS A 2 31.47 1.99 38.44
CA LYS A 2 31.09 3.17 37.64
C LYS A 2 31.24 2.83 36.15
N PRO A 3 30.39 3.32 35.24
CA PRO A 3 30.66 3.25 33.81
C PRO A 3 31.98 4.00 33.54
N LEU A 4 32.91 3.38 32.79
CA LEU A 4 34.08 4.12 32.29
C LEU A 4 33.65 4.97 31.10
N ASP A 5 34.00 6.25 31.12
CA ASP A 5 33.64 7.23 30.10
C ASP A 5 34.56 7.10 28.87
N PRO A 6 34.04 6.82 27.66
CA PRO A 6 34.82 6.79 26.43
C PRO A 6 35.58 8.10 26.13
N LYS A 7 35.05 9.26 26.58
CA LYS A 7 35.71 10.56 26.37
C LYS A 7 37.10 10.64 27.00
N LEU A 8 37.33 9.89 28.10
CA LEU A 8 38.65 9.84 28.74
C LEU A 8 39.73 9.32 27.78
N ILE A 9 39.39 8.41 26.86
CA ILE A 9 40.31 7.88 25.84
C ILE A 9 40.57 8.94 24.75
N GLU A 10 39.54 9.70 24.35
CA GLU A 10 39.65 10.78 23.37
C GLU A 10 40.44 11.99 23.89
N ASP A 11 40.33 12.29 25.18
CA ASP A 11 41.09 13.37 25.82
C ASP A 11 42.57 12.96 26.01
N VAL A 12 42.84 11.74 26.49
CA VAL A 12 44.23 11.22 26.60
C VAL A 12 44.89 11.12 25.22
N ALA A 13 44.13 10.87 24.13
CA ALA A 13 44.66 10.84 22.77
C ALA A 13 45.20 12.19 22.28
N LYS A 14 44.78 13.32 22.88
CA LYS A 14 45.28 14.66 22.53
C LYS A 14 46.66 14.94 23.14
N GLU A 15 46.97 14.32 24.27
CA GLU A 15 48.22 14.54 25.02
C GLU A 15 49.26 13.43 24.80
N ASN A 16 48.82 12.17 24.72
CA ASN A 16 49.68 11.01 24.46
C ASN A 16 48.98 9.97 23.56
N PRO A 17 49.11 10.09 22.21
CA PRO A 17 48.45 9.21 21.26
C PRO A 17 48.81 7.72 21.41
N GLU A 18 50.05 7.41 21.78
CA GLU A 18 50.54 6.03 21.89
C GLU A 18 49.95 5.34 23.13
N TYR A 19 49.93 6.04 24.27
CA TYR A 19 49.27 5.57 25.49
C TYR A 19 47.76 5.44 25.32
N ALA A 20 47.11 6.40 24.64
CA ALA A 20 45.68 6.28 24.29
C ALA A 20 45.38 5.07 23.41
N GLY A 21 46.27 4.75 22.45
CA GLY A 21 46.19 3.55 21.62
C GLY A 21 46.27 2.24 22.43
N GLN A 22 47.10 2.22 23.48
CA GLN A 22 47.19 1.11 24.42
C GLN A 22 45.92 1.01 25.28
N LEU A 23 45.48 2.13 25.87
CA LEU A 23 44.26 2.22 26.70
C LEU A 23 43.01 1.76 25.92
N ALA A 24 42.89 2.16 24.65
CA ALA A 24 41.81 1.73 23.75
C ALA A 24 41.87 0.25 23.37
N ARG A 25 43.03 -0.41 23.44
CA ARG A 25 43.14 -1.88 23.26
C ARG A 25 42.71 -2.62 24.52
N GLU A 26 43.10 -2.14 25.70
CA GLU A 26 42.71 -2.75 26.96
C GLU A 26 41.22 -2.58 27.25
N TYR A 27 40.67 -1.39 26.98
CA TYR A 27 39.22 -1.12 27.02
C TYR A 27 38.44 -2.13 26.16
N ARG A 28 38.81 -2.30 24.88
CA ARG A 28 38.14 -3.26 23.99
C ARG A 28 38.24 -4.71 24.50
N LYS A 29 39.39 -5.12 25.06
CA LYS A 29 39.53 -6.44 25.71
C LYS A 29 38.60 -6.59 26.91
N ALA A 30 38.52 -5.58 27.78
CA ALA A 30 37.65 -5.60 28.96
C ALA A 30 36.16 -5.69 28.57
N MET A 31 35.73 -4.90 27.58
CA MET A 31 34.35 -4.92 27.08
C MET A 31 33.97 -6.28 26.46
N ILE A 32 34.89 -6.94 25.73
CA ILE A 32 34.68 -8.30 25.22
C ILE A 32 34.51 -9.31 26.37
N VAL A 33 35.25 -9.16 27.48
CA VAL A 33 35.11 -10.04 28.65
C VAL A 33 33.80 -9.80 29.42
N LEU A 34 33.33 -8.55 29.50
CA LEU A 34 32.04 -8.21 30.11
C LEU A 34 30.85 -8.68 29.25
N ALA A 35 30.88 -8.41 27.95
CA ALA A 35 29.88 -8.86 26.97
C ALA A 35 29.69 -10.39 26.92
N ARG A 36 30.72 -11.17 27.30
CA ARG A 36 30.64 -12.64 27.43
C ARG A 36 29.95 -13.13 28.70
N LYS A 37 29.74 -12.26 29.70
CA LYS A 37 29.16 -12.60 31.00
C LYS A 37 27.80 -11.97 31.26
N ASP A 38 27.48 -10.91 30.53
CA ASP A 38 26.25 -10.13 30.70
C ASP A 38 25.81 -9.59 29.32
N PRO A 39 24.64 -10.01 28.79
CA PRO A 39 24.16 -9.59 27.46
C PRO A 39 23.97 -8.09 27.30
N SER A 40 23.68 -7.37 28.39
CA SER A 40 23.48 -5.92 28.34
C SER A 40 24.76 -5.22 27.83
N TRP A 41 25.94 -5.73 28.20
CA TRP A 41 27.23 -5.24 27.72
C TRP A 41 27.55 -5.66 26.29
N PHE A 42 27.05 -6.80 25.81
CA PHE A 42 27.16 -7.16 24.39
C PHE A 42 26.36 -6.17 23.54
N CYS A 43 25.08 -5.98 23.85
CA CYS A 43 24.23 -5.05 23.13
C CYS A 43 24.74 -3.59 23.24
N ALA A 44 25.10 -3.12 24.44
CA ALA A 44 25.58 -1.75 24.65
C ALA A 44 26.97 -1.45 24.04
N TYR A 45 27.75 -2.47 23.67
CA TYR A 45 29.06 -2.32 23.03
C TYR A 45 29.03 -2.55 21.51
N VAL A 46 28.23 -3.52 21.05
CA VAL A 46 28.16 -3.94 19.63
C VAL A 46 27.01 -3.27 18.90
N LEU A 47 25.84 -3.11 19.53
CA LEU A 47 24.64 -2.51 18.93
C LEU A 47 24.60 -1.01 19.27
N LYS A 48 25.25 -0.22 18.41
CA LYS A 48 25.25 1.24 18.47
C LYS A 48 24.25 1.81 17.46
N ASN A 49 23.65 2.95 17.79
CA ASN A 49 22.89 3.74 16.84
C ASN A 49 23.82 4.18 15.70
N GLU A 50 23.50 3.83 14.45
CA GLU A 50 24.34 4.08 13.28
C GLU A 50 24.51 5.57 12.95
N GLN A 51 23.62 6.44 13.44
CA GLN A 51 23.68 7.89 13.17
C GLN A 51 24.60 8.67 14.11
N ASP A 52 24.75 8.23 15.38
CA ASP A 52 25.46 9.00 16.42
C ASP A 52 26.41 8.16 17.31
N GLY A 53 26.47 6.84 17.09
CA GLY A 53 27.31 5.92 17.86
C GLY A 53 26.88 5.70 19.31
N SER A 54 25.72 6.21 19.72
CA SER A 54 25.16 6.05 21.07
C SER A 54 24.62 4.64 21.33
N GLN A 55 24.30 4.34 22.59
CA GLN A 55 23.73 3.05 22.98
C GLN A 55 22.25 2.97 22.59
N ILE A 56 21.85 1.89 21.92
CA ILE A 56 20.43 1.62 21.64
C ILE A 56 19.73 1.26 22.96
N PHE A 57 18.67 1.99 23.30
CA PHE A 57 17.89 1.75 24.50
C PHE A 57 17.24 0.36 24.47
N GLN A 58 17.44 -0.44 25.53
CA GLN A 58 16.81 -1.74 25.67
C GLN A 58 15.79 -1.74 26.81
N TRP A 59 14.67 -2.41 26.56
CA TRP A 59 13.63 -2.66 27.54
C TRP A 59 14.01 -3.86 28.43
N PRO A 60 13.57 -3.93 29.70
CA PRO A 60 13.83 -5.06 30.59
C PRO A 60 13.49 -6.44 29.99
N GLU A 61 12.48 -6.47 29.12
CA GLU A 61 12.01 -7.64 28.38
C GLU A 61 13.06 -8.15 27.38
N HIS A 62 13.83 -7.26 26.74
CA HIS A 62 14.93 -7.64 25.85
C HIS A 62 16.07 -8.31 26.64
N GLU A 63 16.39 -7.79 27.83
CA GLU A 63 17.43 -8.37 28.69
C GLU A 63 17.00 -9.76 29.20
N ALA A 64 15.73 -9.93 29.58
CA ALA A 64 15.15 -11.21 29.98
C ALA A 64 15.15 -12.23 28.83
N MET A 65 14.80 -11.81 27.61
CA MET A 65 14.84 -12.62 26.39
C MET A 65 16.27 -13.10 26.08
N HIS A 66 17.25 -12.20 26.09
CA HIS A 66 18.66 -12.58 25.90
C HIS A 66 19.18 -13.52 26.98
N ARG A 67 18.79 -13.33 28.25
CA ARG A 67 19.14 -14.23 29.35
C ARG A 67 18.62 -15.65 29.12
N LYS A 68 17.42 -15.80 28.55
CA LYS A 68 16.86 -17.11 28.17
C LYS A 68 17.50 -17.74 26.93
N ILE A 69 17.94 -16.93 25.96
CA ILE A 69 18.73 -17.42 24.81
C ILE A 69 20.08 -18.01 25.28
N LEU A 70 20.73 -17.43 26.30
CA LEU A 70 21.96 -17.99 26.86
C LEU A 70 21.76 -19.32 27.62
N GLU A 71 20.60 -19.51 28.27
CA GLU A 71 20.24 -20.80 28.88
C GLU A 71 19.95 -21.90 27.83
N CYS A 72 19.67 -21.51 26.59
CA CYS A 72 19.35 -22.41 25.47
C CYS A 72 20.18 -22.04 24.22
N PRO A 73 21.50 -22.32 24.19
CA PRO A 73 22.45 -21.76 23.21
C PRO A 73 22.29 -22.26 21.75
N ARG A 74 21.18 -22.94 21.44
CA ARG A 74 20.77 -23.37 20.09
C ARG A 74 19.40 -22.80 19.69
N THR A 75 18.88 -21.83 20.43
CA THR A 75 17.54 -21.28 20.25
C THR A 75 17.58 -19.86 19.69
N VAL A 76 17.10 -19.70 18.45
CA VAL A 76 16.65 -18.40 17.94
C VAL A 76 15.16 -18.27 18.28
N ILE A 77 14.80 -17.31 19.14
CA ILE A 77 13.41 -16.97 19.39
C ILE A 77 12.98 -15.97 18.33
N TRP A 78 12.18 -16.41 17.36
CA TRP A 78 11.58 -15.50 16.38
C TRP A 78 10.23 -15.01 16.88
N THR A 79 10.14 -13.72 17.20
CA THR A 79 8.88 -13.01 17.38
C THR A 79 8.41 -12.48 16.03
N PHE A 80 7.09 -12.35 15.83
CA PHE A 80 6.52 -11.84 14.57
C PHE A 80 7.15 -10.50 14.17
N PRO A 81 7.82 -10.36 13.01
CA PRO A 81 8.34 -9.08 12.52
C PRO A 81 7.23 -8.17 11.93
N SER A 82 6.03 -8.18 12.52
CA SER A 82 4.85 -7.49 11.96
C SER A 82 3.61 -7.33 12.87
N LEU A 83 3.67 -7.63 14.18
CA LEU A 83 2.56 -7.26 15.08
C LEU A 83 2.54 -5.73 15.32
N GLY A 84 1.38 -5.11 15.11
CA GLY A 84 1.20 -3.66 15.28
C GLY A 84 1.25 -2.82 14.01
N LYS A 85 0.77 -3.38 12.89
CA LYS A 85 0.40 -2.63 11.68
C LYS A 85 -1.12 -2.53 11.57
N ALA A 86 -1.79 -2.17 12.66
CA ALA A 86 -3.21 -2.36 12.81
C ALA A 86 -4.04 -1.10 12.48
N LEU A 87 -5.27 -1.33 12.02
CA LEU A 87 -6.28 -0.31 11.73
C LEU A 87 -7.51 -0.53 12.65
N PRO A 88 -8.26 0.52 13.01
CA PRO A 88 -9.50 0.36 13.78
C PRO A 88 -10.50 -0.58 13.12
N LEU A 89 -11.24 -1.35 13.93
CA LEU A 89 -12.15 -2.39 13.45
C LEU A 89 -13.24 -1.84 12.53
N ASP A 90 -13.69 -0.61 12.74
CA ASP A 90 -14.73 0.08 11.96
C ASP A 90 -14.21 0.67 10.63
N THR A 91 -12.90 0.61 10.37
CA THR A 91 -12.30 1.10 9.11
C THR A 91 -12.96 0.41 7.91
N PRO A 92 -13.61 1.13 6.98
CA PRO A 92 -14.17 0.53 5.77
C PRO A 92 -13.06 0.03 4.84
N VAL A 93 -13.27 -1.13 4.24
CA VAL A 93 -12.37 -1.73 3.25
C VAL A 93 -13.19 -2.09 2.00
N PRO A 94 -12.85 -1.56 0.82
CA PRO A 94 -13.56 -1.87 -0.42
C PRO A 94 -13.07 -3.22 -0.98
N GLY A 95 -14.02 -4.04 -1.44
CA GLY A 95 -13.77 -5.25 -2.19
C GLY A 95 -14.69 -5.39 -3.41
N PRO A 96 -14.45 -6.41 -4.26
CA PRO A 96 -15.24 -6.63 -5.48
C PRO A 96 -16.72 -6.90 -5.21
N ARG A 97 -17.03 -7.48 -4.03
CA ARG A 97 -18.38 -7.84 -3.57
C ARG A 97 -19.02 -6.77 -2.67
N GLY A 98 -18.47 -5.56 -2.65
CA GLY A 98 -18.94 -4.44 -1.82
C GLY A 98 -17.99 -4.08 -0.68
N TRP A 99 -18.52 -3.36 0.33
CA TRP A 99 -17.74 -2.88 1.47
C TRP A 99 -17.82 -3.85 2.66
N LYS A 100 -16.69 -4.05 3.34
CA LYS A 100 -16.61 -4.66 4.68
C LYS A 100 -15.93 -3.71 5.66
N THR A 101 -16.03 -3.95 6.96
CA THR A 101 -15.15 -3.31 7.95
C THR A 101 -13.91 -4.15 8.19
N MET A 102 -12.83 -3.56 8.71
CA MET A 102 -11.61 -4.27 9.10
C MET A 102 -11.86 -5.37 10.16
N GLY A 103 -12.90 -5.20 10.99
CA GLY A 103 -13.38 -6.21 11.92
C GLY A 103 -14.03 -7.41 11.22
N ASP A 104 -14.86 -7.16 10.21
CA ASP A 104 -15.64 -8.17 9.48
C ASP A 104 -14.83 -8.98 8.44
N LEU A 105 -13.58 -8.59 8.16
CA LEU A 105 -12.72 -9.30 7.22
C LEU A 105 -12.28 -10.66 7.78
N VAL A 106 -12.39 -11.69 6.95
CA VAL A 106 -11.91 -13.05 7.23
C VAL A 106 -10.95 -13.53 6.13
N VAL A 107 -10.17 -14.56 6.44
CA VAL A 107 -9.30 -15.20 5.44
C VAL A 107 -10.14 -15.71 4.27
N GLY A 108 -9.70 -15.42 3.05
CA GLY A 108 -10.44 -15.71 1.82
C GLY A 108 -11.38 -14.60 1.33
N ASP A 109 -11.56 -13.51 2.09
CA ASP A 109 -12.19 -12.30 1.55
C ASP A 109 -11.32 -11.64 0.47
N GLU A 110 -11.96 -10.88 -0.41
CA GLU A 110 -11.29 -10.12 -1.46
C GLU A 110 -11.40 -8.62 -1.17
N VAL A 111 -10.26 -7.93 -1.26
CA VAL A 111 -10.11 -6.48 -1.13
C VAL A 111 -9.34 -5.95 -2.35
N PHE A 112 -9.21 -4.63 -2.51
CA PHE A 112 -8.40 -4.06 -3.61
C PHE A 112 -6.97 -3.74 -3.18
N GLY A 113 -5.98 -4.01 -4.05
CA GLY A 113 -4.61 -3.52 -3.97
C GLY A 113 -4.44 -2.08 -4.49
N ALA A 114 -3.26 -1.48 -4.32
CA ALA A 114 -2.97 -0.13 -4.85
C ALA A 114 -3.05 -0.04 -6.38
N ASP A 115 -2.82 -1.15 -7.07
CA ASP A 115 -2.97 -1.30 -8.53
C ASP A 115 -4.44 -1.43 -8.98
N GLY A 116 -5.39 -1.30 -8.04
CA GLY A 116 -6.81 -1.40 -8.27
C GLY A 116 -7.33 -2.83 -8.45
N LYS A 117 -6.47 -3.86 -8.48
CA LYS A 117 -6.91 -5.24 -8.71
C LYS A 117 -7.39 -5.91 -7.41
N PRO A 118 -8.31 -6.89 -7.50
CA PRO A 118 -8.64 -7.74 -6.37
C PRO A 118 -7.41 -8.51 -5.84
N CYS A 119 -7.28 -8.60 -4.52
CA CYS A 119 -6.34 -9.46 -3.82
C CYS A 119 -7.03 -10.11 -2.61
N THR A 120 -6.54 -11.27 -2.19
CA THR A 120 -7.18 -12.09 -1.15
C THR A 120 -6.58 -11.77 0.22
N VAL A 121 -7.42 -11.73 1.25
CA VAL A 121 -7.00 -11.70 2.67
C VAL A 121 -6.42 -13.06 3.03
N LEU A 122 -5.11 -13.11 3.28
CA LEU A 122 -4.34 -14.33 3.60
C LEU A 122 -4.36 -14.67 5.09
N ALA A 123 -4.35 -13.64 5.94
CA ALA A 123 -4.36 -13.77 7.39
C ALA A 123 -5.03 -12.54 8.02
N ALA A 124 -5.52 -12.67 9.25
CA ALA A 124 -6.02 -11.56 10.05
C ALA A 124 -5.74 -11.84 11.53
N THR A 125 -5.18 -10.87 12.26
CA THR A 125 -4.81 -11.05 13.67
C THR A 125 -6.03 -11.15 14.57
N GLU A 126 -5.83 -11.52 15.83
CA GLU A 126 -6.80 -11.17 16.88
C GLU A 126 -6.92 -9.64 17.04
N VAL A 127 -7.98 -9.20 17.72
CA VAL A 127 -8.17 -7.79 18.07
C VAL A 127 -7.11 -7.36 19.10
N GLN A 128 -6.46 -6.24 18.82
CA GLN A 128 -5.43 -5.63 19.65
C GLN A 128 -6.00 -4.40 20.35
N HIS A 129 -5.65 -4.22 21.62
CA HIS A 129 -6.15 -3.14 22.48
C HIS A 129 -4.99 -2.32 23.06
N GLY A 130 -5.25 -1.09 23.49
CA GLY A 130 -4.27 -0.24 24.19
C GLY A 130 -3.12 0.28 23.32
N ARG A 131 -3.16 0.07 21.99
CA ARG A 131 -2.16 0.60 21.06
C ARG A 131 -2.34 2.11 20.88
N LYS A 132 -1.26 2.84 20.66
CA LYS A 132 -1.34 4.24 20.21
C LYS A 132 -1.92 4.28 18.80
N VAL A 133 -2.92 5.13 18.60
CA VAL A 133 -3.58 5.35 17.31
C VAL A 133 -3.37 6.80 16.92
N TYR A 134 -3.09 7.03 15.65
CA TYR A 134 -2.94 8.35 15.06
C TYR A 134 -3.99 8.58 13.99
N LYS A 135 -4.49 9.82 13.92
CA LYS A 135 -5.25 10.33 12.80
C LYS A 135 -4.30 10.99 11.81
N ILE A 136 -4.24 10.45 10.60
CA ILE A 136 -3.47 10.99 9.49
C ILE A 136 -4.46 11.73 8.58
N THR A 137 -4.26 13.04 8.40
CA THR A 137 -5.11 13.89 7.54
C THR A 137 -4.32 14.29 6.29
N PHE A 138 -4.95 14.17 5.12
CA PHE A 138 -4.34 14.45 3.81
C PHE A 138 -4.76 15.80 3.22
N ASP A 139 -4.07 16.23 2.17
CA ASP A 139 -4.24 17.55 1.53
C ASP A 139 -5.61 17.81 0.88
N ASP A 140 -6.39 16.77 0.60
CA ASP A 140 -7.77 16.87 0.16
C ASP A 140 -8.80 16.81 1.30
N ARG A 141 -8.33 16.78 2.56
CA ARG A 141 -9.08 16.69 3.83
C ARG A 141 -9.64 15.32 4.18
N THR A 142 -9.30 14.29 3.41
CA THR A 142 -9.56 12.90 3.81
C THR A 142 -8.69 12.56 5.02
N SER A 143 -9.15 11.64 5.87
CA SER A 143 -8.35 11.20 7.03
C SER A 143 -8.56 9.73 7.33
N VAL A 144 -7.49 9.06 7.75
CA VAL A 144 -7.46 7.66 8.15
C VAL A 144 -6.92 7.53 9.56
N LEU A 145 -7.36 6.49 10.27
CA LEU A 145 -6.85 6.12 11.59
C LEU A 145 -5.97 4.89 11.46
N ALA A 146 -4.79 4.91 12.07
CA ALA A 146 -3.87 3.78 12.06
C ALA A 146 -3.03 3.74 13.34
N ASP A 147 -2.57 2.56 13.74
CA ASP A 147 -1.67 2.44 14.89
C ASP A 147 -0.24 2.95 14.57
N GLU A 148 0.55 3.09 15.64
CA GLU A 148 1.87 3.72 15.60
C GLU A 148 2.89 3.02 14.68
N ASN A 149 2.79 1.70 14.48
CA ASN A 149 3.69 0.95 13.59
C ASN A 149 3.03 0.53 12.26
N HIS A 150 1.84 1.04 11.93
CA HIS A 150 1.22 0.85 10.62
C HIS A 150 2.13 1.39 9.51
N ASN A 151 2.31 0.58 8.46
CA ASN A 151 3.26 0.84 7.40
C ASN A 151 2.60 1.61 6.24
N TRP A 152 3.29 2.62 5.75
CA TRP A 152 2.88 3.46 4.63
C TRP A 152 3.93 3.45 3.52
N ILE A 153 3.50 3.21 2.28
CA ILE A 153 4.33 3.47 1.10
C ILE A 153 4.32 4.99 0.87
N VAL A 154 5.46 5.64 1.09
CA VAL A 154 5.59 7.11 0.99
C VAL A 154 6.73 7.54 0.06
N THR A 155 6.65 8.79 -0.38
CA THR A 155 7.78 9.57 -0.89
C THR A 155 7.92 10.85 -0.07
N THR A 156 9.15 11.26 0.21
CA THR A 156 9.47 12.57 0.81
C THR A 156 9.63 13.66 -0.25
N THR A 157 9.77 14.93 0.16
CA THR A 157 10.20 16.02 -0.73
C THR A 157 11.52 15.73 -1.42
N LYS A 158 12.47 15.11 -0.70
CA LYS A 158 13.76 14.71 -1.23
C LYS A 158 13.62 13.57 -2.25
N ASP A 159 12.87 12.51 -1.93
CA ASP A 159 12.68 11.38 -2.86
C ASP A 159 12.09 11.84 -4.20
N ARG A 160 11.13 12.77 -4.16
CA ARG A 160 10.50 13.33 -5.38
C ARG A 160 11.42 14.28 -6.16
N HIS A 161 12.44 14.85 -5.52
CA HIS A 161 13.44 15.71 -6.17
C HIS A 161 14.57 14.87 -6.78
N ASP A 162 15.03 13.87 -6.04
CA ASP A 162 16.14 13.00 -6.43
C ASP A 162 15.70 11.82 -7.31
N HIS A 163 14.40 11.77 -7.68
CA HIS A 163 13.75 10.66 -8.38
C HIS A 163 13.94 9.28 -7.72
N ALA A 164 14.12 9.26 -6.40
CA ALA A 164 14.22 8.03 -5.62
C ALA A 164 12.86 7.30 -5.55
N GLY A 165 12.92 5.98 -5.48
CA GLY A 165 11.74 5.13 -5.31
C GLY A 165 10.99 5.39 -4.00
N SER A 166 9.77 4.84 -3.90
CA SER A 166 9.00 4.87 -2.65
C SER A 166 9.70 4.10 -1.54
N ARG A 167 9.55 4.58 -0.31
CA ARG A 167 10.02 3.92 0.92
C ARG A 167 8.84 3.47 1.77
N VAL A 168 9.02 2.45 2.59
CA VAL A 168 8.03 2.04 3.60
C VAL A 168 8.45 2.62 4.96
N VAL A 169 7.54 3.34 5.61
CA VAL A 169 7.75 3.93 6.96
C VAL A 169 6.54 3.70 7.84
N THR A 170 6.73 3.74 9.16
CA THR A 170 5.67 3.65 10.16
C THR A 170 4.95 4.98 10.38
N THR A 171 3.72 4.93 10.88
CA THR A 171 2.98 6.12 11.34
C THR A 171 3.78 6.95 12.35
N ALA A 172 4.49 6.31 13.29
CA ALA A 172 5.32 6.97 14.30
C ALA A 172 6.58 7.64 13.72
N GLU A 173 7.11 7.17 12.59
CA GLU A 173 8.19 7.87 11.87
C GLU A 173 7.67 9.11 11.14
N ILE A 174 6.49 9.03 10.52
CA ILE A 174 5.84 10.20 9.90
C ILE A 174 5.51 11.25 10.97
N ALA A 175 4.97 10.84 12.12
CA ALA A 175 4.60 11.72 13.22
C ALA A 175 5.80 12.43 13.88
N ARG A 176 6.97 11.77 13.93
CA ARG A 176 8.23 12.36 14.43
C ARG A 176 8.96 13.20 13.37
N GLY A 177 8.71 12.94 12.09
CA GLY A 177 9.33 13.65 10.98
C GLY A 177 8.70 15.03 10.71
N PRO A 178 9.41 15.93 10.00
CA PRO A 178 8.82 17.20 9.59
C PRO A 178 7.67 16.94 8.60
N LEU A 179 6.47 17.47 8.88
CA LEU A 179 5.35 17.40 7.93
C LEU A 179 5.48 18.44 6.80
N VAL A 180 6.12 19.58 7.08
CA VAL A 180 6.38 20.68 6.12
C VAL A 180 7.86 21.06 6.16
N HIS A 181 8.45 21.27 4.99
CA HIS A 181 9.82 21.79 4.82
C HIS A 181 9.86 22.72 3.59
N ASN A 182 10.39 23.94 3.77
CA ASN A 182 10.39 25.00 2.74
C ASN A 182 9.01 25.19 2.08
N GLU A 183 7.98 25.38 2.93
CA GLU A 183 6.56 25.55 2.55
C GLU A 183 5.92 24.35 1.80
N LYS A 184 6.67 23.26 1.60
CA LYS A 184 6.20 22.05 0.90
C LYS A 184 5.93 20.92 1.89
N ARG A 185 4.79 20.24 1.72
CA ARG A 185 4.48 19.01 2.46
C ARG A 185 5.51 17.93 2.12
N VAL A 186 6.12 17.35 3.15
CA VAL A 186 7.21 16.38 3.02
C VAL A 186 6.66 15.06 2.51
N TRP A 187 5.80 14.42 3.30
CA TRP A 187 5.31 13.06 3.07
C TRP A 187 4.14 13.04 2.07
N ALA A 188 4.19 12.08 1.15
CA ALA A 188 3.08 11.81 0.25
C ALA A 188 2.96 10.31 -0.05
N ILE A 189 1.76 9.76 0.09
CA ILE A 189 1.39 8.40 -0.33
C ILE A 189 0.91 8.42 -1.80
N PRO A 190 1.02 7.31 -2.55
CA PRO A 190 0.42 7.20 -3.88
C PRO A 190 -1.12 7.25 -3.79
N THR A 191 -1.77 7.71 -4.87
CA THR A 191 -3.18 7.40 -5.10
C THR A 191 -3.34 6.01 -5.72
N THR A 192 -4.48 5.37 -5.49
CA THR A 192 -4.82 4.11 -6.17
C THR A 192 -5.01 4.29 -7.68
N ALA A 193 -4.77 3.23 -8.45
CA ALA A 193 -5.34 3.09 -9.78
C ALA A 193 -6.87 2.88 -9.71
N PRO A 194 -7.62 3.02 -10.83
CA PRO A 194 -9.04 2.67 -10.88
C PRO A 194 -9.28 1.23 -10.41
N VAL A 195 -10.17 1.02 -9.43
CA VAL A 195 -10.45 -0.34 -8.95
C VAL A 195 -11.16 -1.18 -10.00
N VAL A 196 -10.85 -2.46 -10.09
CA VAL A 196 -11.32 -3.37 -11.14
C VAL A 196 -12.52 -4.18 -10.65
N TYR A 197 -13.73 -3.73 -10.99
CA TYR A 197 -14.94 -4.56 -10.91
C TYR A 197 -15.20 -5.27 -12.25
N PRO A 198 -15.82 -6.47 -12.25
CA PRO A 198 -16.25 -7.12 -13.47
C PRO A 198 -17.36 -6.31 -14.18
N PRO A 199 -17.42 -6.32 -15.53
CA PRO A 199 -18.52 -5.71 -16.27
C PRO A 199 -19.88 -6.22 -15.80
N GLN A 200 -20.83 -5.29 -15.64
CA GLN A 200 -22.19 -5.59 -15.22
C GLN A 200 -23.14 -5.58 -16.41
N ASP A 201 -24.19 -6.41 -16.38
CA ASP A 201 -25.31 -6.27 -17.31
C ASP A 201 -26.21 -5.12 -16.82
N LEU A 202 -26.22 -4.01 -17.56
CA LEU A 202 -26.81 -2.75 -17.11
C LEU A 202 -28.00 -2.40 -18.01
N PRO A 203 -29.22 -2.22 -17.45
CA PRO A 203 -30.45 -2.08 -18.25
C PRO A 203 -30.47 -0.82 -19.12
N VAL A 204 -29.78 0.24 -18.67
CA VAL A 204 -29.61 1.50 -19.41
C VAL A 204 -28.11 1.75 -19.59
N HIS A 205 -27.68 2.19 -20.79
CA HIS A 205 -26.27 2.51 -21.01
C HIS A 205 -25.77 3.57 -20.01
N PRO A 206 -24.58 3.42 -19.39
CA PRO A 206 -24.16 4.26 -18.27
C PRO A 206 -24.13 5.77 -18.59
N TYR A 207 -23.64 6.15 -19.78
CA TYR A 207 -23.65 7.56 -20.22
C TYR A 207 -25.07 8.14 -20.28
N VAL A 208 -26.02 7.40 -20.88
CA VAL A 208 -27.43 7.81 -21.02
C VAL A 208 -28.08 7.95 -19.64
N LEU A 209 -27.76 7.05 -18.70
CA LEU A 209 -28.19 7.18 -17.32
C LEU A 209 -27.62 8.45 -16.67
N GLY A 210 -26.33 8.75 -16.87
CA GLY A 210 -25.69 9.95 -16.32
C GLY A 210 -26.32 11.25 -16.82
N VAL A 211 -26.57 11.34 -18.13
CA VAL A 211 -27.27 12.47 -18.75
C VAL A 211 -28.69 12.62 -18.22
N TRP A 212 -29.43 11.51 -18.04
CA TRP A 212 -30.75 11.56 -17.41
C TRP A 212 -30.68 11.93 -15.92
N LEU A 213 -29.64 11.54 -15.19
CA LEU A 213 -29.50 11.85 -13.76
C LEU A 213 -29.31 13.35 -13.51
N GLY A 214 -28.57 14.06 -14.36
CA GLY A 214 -28.54 15.52 -14.40
C GLY A 214 -29.86 16.11 -14.90
N ASP A 215 -29.96 16.34 -16.21
CA ASP A 215 -31.02 17.13 -16.85
C ASP A 215 -32.35 16.39 -17.11
N GLY A 216 -32.47 15.13 -16.66
CA GLY A 216 -33.66 14.30 -16.91
C GLY A 216 -34.88 14.57 -16.03
N GLU A 217 -36.05 14.16 -16.51
CA GLU A 217 -37.32 14.20 -15.78
C GLU A 217 -37.51 12.94 -14.91
N SER A 218 -37.79 13.10 -13.61
CA SER A 218 -37.96 11.96 -12.70
C SER A 218 -39.06 10.95 -13.10
N LYS A 219 -40.04 11.35 -13.93
CA LYS A 219 -41.18 10.49 -14.29
C LYS A 219 -41.05 9.76 -15.64
N ARG A 220 -40.08 10.12 -16.50
CA ARG A 220 -39.94 9.61 -17.88
C ARG A 220 -38.47 9.69 -18.34
N PRO A 221 -38.01 8.84 -19.27
CA PRO A 221 -36.69 8.96 -19.89
C PRO A 221 -36.67 10.14 -20.86
N TRP A 222 -36.69 11.36 -20.33
CA TRP A 222 -36.75 12.62 -21.07
C TRP A 222 -35.77 13.58 -20.45
N ILE A 223 -35.15 14.45 -21.25
CA ILE A 223 -34.18 15.48 -20.82
C ILE A 223 -34.57 16.86 -21.35
N VAL A 224 -34.00 17.90 -20.72
CA VAL A 224 -34.04 19.28 -21.22
C VAL A 224 -32.63 19.79 -21.39
N PHE A 225 -32.24 20.21 -22.60
CA PHE A 225 -30.89 20.69 -22.91
C PHE A 225 -30.92 22.03 -23.67
N HIS A 226 -29.79 22.75 -23.65
CA HIS A 226 -29.59 23.97 -24.46
C HIS A 226 -29.05 23.61 -25.84
N GLU A 227 -29.38 24.39 -26.88
CA GLU A 227 -28.93 24.11 -28.25
C GLU A 227 -27.41 23.99 -28.41
N ASP A 228 -26.62 24.74 -27.63
CA ASP A 228 -25.15 24.65 -27.57
C ASP A 228 -24.61 23.29 -27.06
N ASP A 229 -25.44 22.53 -26.33
CA ASP A 229 -25.11 21.23 -25.73
C ASP A 229 -25.82 20.07 -26.45
N ALA A 230 -26.33 20.30 -27.67
CA ALA A 230 -27.02 19.30 -28.48
C ALA A 230 -26.18 18.04 -28.77
N GLU A 231 -24.84 18.14 -28.76
CA GLU A 231 -23.95 16.97 -28.94
C GLU A 231 -24.16 15.89 -27.85
N VAL A 232 -24.54 16.26 -26.63
CA VAL A 232 -24.88 15.31 -25.55
C VAL A 232 -26.10 14.47 -25.92
N PHE A 233 -27.13 15.11 -26.46
CA PHE A 233 -28.35 14.45 -26.88
C PHE A 233 -28.10 13.57 -28.10
N LEU A 234 -27.37 14.07 -29.11
CA LEU A 234 -27.03 13.30 -30.31
C LEU A 234 -26.21 12.05 -29.97
N HIS A 235 -25.24 12.14 -29.04
CA HIS A 235 -24.49 10.98 -28.59
C HIS A 235 -25.37 9.98 -27.82
N CYS A 236 -26.35 10.45 -27.04
CA CYS A 236 -27.35 9.56 -26.44
C CYS A 236 -28.20 8.83 -27.50
N MET A 237 -28.57 9.50 -28.60
CA MET A 237 -29.30 8.86 -29.71
C MET A 237 -28.47 7.75 -30.37
N GLU A 238 -27.21 8.04 -30.65
CA GLU A 238 -26.25 7.10 -31.25
C GLU A 238 -26.08 5.84 -30.39
N ILE A 239 -25.87 6.01 -29.08
CA ILE A 239 -25.74 4.91 -28.12
C ILE A 239 -26.99 4.03 -28.06
N LEU A 240 -28.18 4.64 -28.10
CA LEU A 240 -29.44 3.90 -27.93
C LEU A 240 -29.90 3.20 -29.21
N GLY A 241 -29.57 3.73 -30.39
CA GLY A 241 -30.05 3.21 -31.67
C GLY A 241 -31.59 3.26 -31.85
N GLU A 242 -32.31 3.95 -30.97
CA GLU A 242 -33.77 4.15 -31.02
C GLU A 242 -34.10 5.56 -31.54
N GLU A 243 -35.20 5.68 -32.29
CA GLU A 243 -35.74 6.99 -32.68
C GLU A 243 -36.06 7.84 -31.44
N CYS A 244 -35.53 9.06 -31.43
CA CYS A 244 -35.73 10.03 -30.35
C CYS A 244 -36.48 11.25 -30.88
N THR A 245 -37.35 11.83 -30.06
CA THR A 245 -38.09 13.06 -30.38
C THR A 245 -37.50 14.24 -29.63
N ALA A 246 -37.35 15.39 -30.28
CA ALA A 246 -36.88 16.63 -29.67
C ALA A 246 -37.71 17.82 -30.16
N HIS A 247 -38.15 18.67 -29.24
CA HIS A 247 -38.97 19.84 -29.56
C HIS A 247 -38.54 21.07 -28.73
N PRO A 248 -38.51 22.27 -29.33
CA PRO A 248 -38.21 23.51 -28.60
C PRO A 248 -39.29 23.82 -27.57
N ILE A 249 -38.89 24.32 -26.40
CA ILE A 249 -39.81 24.65 -25.31
C ILE A 249 -40.55 25.96 -25.63
N LYS A 250 -41.87 25.95 -25.50
CA LYS A 250 -42.73 27.12 -25.75
C LYS A 250 -42.26 28.33 -24.93
N GLY A 251 -41.88 29.41 -25.62
CA GLY A 251 -41.37 30.65 -25.02
C GLY A 251 -39.89 30.63 -24.64
N ARG A 252 -39.14 29.55 -24.95
CA ARG A 252 -37.69 29.41 -24.77
C ARG A 252 -37.11 28.55 -25.91
N PRO A 253 -37.01 29.06 -27.15
CA PRO A 253 -36.69 28.26 -28.32
C PRO A 253 -35.31 27.59 -28.27
N HIS A 254 -34.34 28.21 -27.58
CA HIS A 254 -32.97 27.70 -27.35
C HIS A 254 -32.89 26.50 -26.40
N LEU A 255 -34.00 26.16 -25.71
CA LEU A 255 -34.10 24.99 -24.85
C LEU A 255 -34.96 23.94 -25.53
N PHE A 256 -34.41 22.73 -25.67
CA PHE A 256 -35.08 21.59 -26.26
C PHE A 256 -35.49 20.61 -25.18
N ARG A 257 -36.69 20.05 -25.32
CA ARG A 257 -37.19 18.95 -24.51
C ARG A 257 -37.25 17.71 -25.38
N ALA A 258 -36.57 16.64 -24.97
CA ALA A 258 -36.40 15.46 -25.81
C ALA A 258 -36.57 14.13 -25.06
N SER A 259 -36.96 13.08 -25.78
CA SER A 259 -37.01 11.71 -25.28
C SER A 259 -35.65 11.02 -25.44
N LEU A 260 -35.21 10.29 -24.41
CA LEU A 260 -34.11 9.34 -24.51
C LEU A 260 -34.68 7.99 -24.95
N GLY A 261 -34.45 7.66 -26.22
CA GLY A 261 -34.93 6.44 -26.85
C GLY A 261 -36.46 6.34 -26.94
N GLY A 262 -36.91 5.12 -27.20
CA GLY A 262 -38.29 4.76 -27.44
C GLY A 262 -38.85 3.84 -26.35
N LYS A 263 -39.63 2.84 -26.77
CA LYS A 263 -40.36 1.93 -25.86
C LYS A 263 -39.41 1.00 -25.09
N ASN A 264 -38.26 0.65 -25.65
CA ASN A 264 -37.33 -0.27 -24.99
C ASN A 264 -36.56 0.47 -23.89
N THR A 265 -35.99 1.63 -24.19
CA THR A 265 -35.38 2.51 -23.18
C THR A 265 -36.37 2.83 -22.04
N ALA A 266 -37.63 3.19 -22.35
CA ALA A 266 -38.64 3.44 -21.32
C ALA A 266 -38.94 2.24 -20.42
N ARG A 267 -38.92 1.01 -20.96
CA ARG A 267 -39.05 -0.22 -20.17
C ARG A 267 -37.83 -0.47 -19.30
N ALA A 268 -36.62 -0.24 -19.81
CA ALA A 268 -35.38 -0.39 -19.06
C ALA A 268 -35.32 0.56 -17.85
N PHE A 269 -35.65 1.85 -18.04
CA PHE A 269 -35.74 2.82 -16.94
C PHE A 269 -36.76 2.42 -15.86
N ALA A 270 -37.91 1.85 -16.27
CA ALA A 270 -38.92 1.36 -15.34
C ALA A 270 -38.47 0.10 -14.59
N ALA A 271 -37.88 -0.88 -15.30
CA ALA A 271 -37.37 -2.13 -14.71
C ALA A 271 -36.22 -1.88 -13.73
N ALA A 272 -35.38 -0.87 -13.99
CA ALA A 272 -34.30 -0.43 -13.11
C ALA A 272 -34.79 0.39 -11.89
N GLY A 273 -36.10 0.63 -11.74
CA GLY A 273 -36.66 1.42 -10.63
C GLY A 273 -36.28 2.90 -10.62
N LEU A 274 -35.78 3.43 -11.75
CA LEU A 274 -35.25 4.80 -11.84
C LEU A 274 -36.36 5.86 -11.87
N LEU A 275 -37.57 5.52 -12.33
CA LEU A 275 -38.67 6.46 -12.49
C LEU A 275 -39.47 6.62 -11.18
N GLY A 276 -39.68 7.85 -10.74
CA GLY A 276 -40.28 8.16 -9.45
C GLY A 276 -40.73 9.61 -9.26
N PRO A 277 -41.03 10.04 -8.01
CA PRO A 277 -41.33 11.43 -7.70
C PRO A 277 -40.12 12.35 -7.92
N LYS A 278 -40.35 13.67 -7.96
CA LYS A 278 -39.25 14.63 -8.07
C LYS A 278 -38.37 14.55 -6.82
N GLY A 279 -37.07 14.37 -7.02
CA GLY A 279 -36.10 14.23 -5.93
C GLY A 279 -35.86 12.79 -5.47
N SER A 280 -36.26 11.78 -6.25
CA SER A 280 -35.92 10.37 -6.02
C SER A 280 -34.85 9.85 -7.00
N LYS A 281 -33.96 10.72 -7.53
CA LYS A 281 -32.91 10.28 -8.46
C LYS A 281 -31.73 9.72 -7.67
N PHE A 282 -31.28 8.51 -8.03
CA PHE A 282 -30.15 7.83 -7.41
C PHE A 282 -29.34 7.07 -8.48
N ILE A 283 -28.08 6.76 -8.18
CA ILE A 283 -27.26 5.83 -8.98
C ILE A 283 -27.47 4.42 -8.40
N PRO A 284 -27.97 3.44 -9.16
CA PRO A 284 -28.12 2.06 -8.67
C PRO A 284 -26.74 1.42 -8.41
N GLU A 285 -26.64 0.57 -7.39
CA GLU A 285 -25.35 0.00 -6.96
C GLU A 285 -24.61 -0.75 -8.08
N ALA A 286 -25.33 -1.46 -8.97
CA ALA A 286 -24.74 -2.13 -10.13
C ALA A 286 -23.89 -1.19 -11.00
N TYR A 287 -24.25 0.10 -11.10
CA TYR A 287 -23.44 1.08 -11.82
C TYR A 287 -22.20 1.54 -11.03
N LEU A 288 -22.29 1.64 -9.70
CA LEU A 288 -21.14 1.89 -8.81
C LEU A 288 -20.17 0.70 -8.72
N ARG A 289 -20.61 -0.48 -9.15
CA ARG A 289 -19.80 -1.70 -9.31
C ARG A 289 -19.60 -2.11 -10.79
N GLY A 290 -19.86 -1.19 -11.72
CA GLY A 290 -19.58 -1.39 -13.14
C GLY A 290 -18.08 -1.48 -13.44
N SER A 291 -17.72 -1.93 -14.64
CA SER A 291 -16.33 -1.88 -15.11
C SER A 291 -15.77 -0.44 -15.09
N ILE A 292 -14.45 -0.29 -15.29
CA ILE A 292 -13.81 1.03 -15.36
C ILE A 292 -14.45 1.88 -16.46
N GLU A 293 -14.75 1.27 -17.60
CA GLU A 293 -15.40 1.88 -18.76
C GLU A 293 -16.83 2.29 -18.40
N GLN A 294 -17.63 1.37 -17.84
CA GLN A 294 -19.03 1.65 -17.45
C GLN A 294 -19.14 2.80 -16.44
N ARG A 295 -18.23 2.84 -15.45
CA ARG A 295 -18.17 3.93 -14.46
C ARG A 295 -17.67 5.24 -15.07
N THR A 296 -16.74 5.19 -16.00
CA THR A 296 -16.24 6.38 -16.72
C THR A 296 -17.32 6.97 -17.62
N GLU A 297 -18.11 6.15 -18.32
CA GLU A 297 -19.27 6.57 -19.10
C GLU A 297 -20.35 7.22 -18.24
N LEU A 298 -20.71 6.62 -17.09
CA LEU A 298 -21.66 7.21 -16.16
C LEU A 298 -21.18 8.58 -15.65
N LEU A 299 -19.90 8.67 -15.26
CA LEU A 299 -19.31 9.91 -14.79
C LEU A 299 -19.33 10.98 -15.88
N ALA A 300 -19.02 10.62 -17.13
CA ALA A 300 -19.06 11.54 -18.26
C ALA A 300 -20.48 12.10 -18.51
N GLY A 301 -21.52 11.25 -18.53
CA GLY A 301 -22.90 11.73 -18.71
C GLY A 301 -23.38 12.67 -17.59
N LEU A 302 -22.99 12.40 -16.35
CA LEU A 302 -23.25 13.28 -15.18
C LEU A 302 -22.52 14.62 -15.29
N LEU A 303 -21.31 14.63 -15.86
CA LEU A 303 -20.46 15.82 -15.94
C LEU A 303 -20.72 16.65 -17.20
N ASP A 304 -21.15 16.04 -18.29
CA ASP A 304 -21.55 16.72 -19.53
C ASP A 304 -22.85 17.50 -19.35
N THR A 305 -23.71 17.09 -18.41
CA THR A 305 -24.86 17.85 -17.91
C THR A 305 -24.46 18.77 -16.74
N ASP A 306 -24.53 18.27 -15.50
CA ASP A 306 -24.38 19.00 -14.23
C ASP A 306 -22.92 19.37 -13.85
N GLY A 307 -21.93 18.96 -14.64
CA GLY A 307 -20.51 19.21 -14.38
C GLY A 307 -19.96 20.51 -15.00
N TRP A 308 -19.02 21.13 -14.30
CA TRP A 308 -18.24 22.27 -14.77
C TRP A 308 -16.74 21.98 -14.66
N ILE A 309 -15.93 22.55 -15.55
CA ILE A 309 -14.47 22.50 -15.50
C ILE A 309 -13.87 23.90 -15.60
N SER A 310 -13.02 24.22 -14.61
CA SER A 310 -12.37 25.52 -14.48
C SER A 310 -11.27 25.73 -15.54
N PRO A 311 -10.82 26.97 -15.78
CA PRO A 311 -9.67 27.25 -16.66
C PRO A 311 -8.36 26.56 -16.20
N GLU A 312 -8.25 26.25 -14.91
CA GLU A 312 -7.15 25.51 -14.29
C GLU A 312 -7.35 23.99 -14.41
N GLY A 313 -8.46 23.53 -14.98
CA GLY A 313 -8.77 22.11 -15.18
C GLY A 313 -9.18 21.36 -13.91
N MET A 314 -9.76 22.05 -12.93
CA MET A 314 -10.48 21.42 -11.80
C MET A 314 -11.94 21.20 -12.20
N VAL A 315 -12.46 20.00 -11.95
CA VAL A 315 -13.87 19.66 -12.15
C VAL A 315 -14.67 19.97 -10.88
N GLU A 316 -15.85 20.55 -11.03
CA GLU A 316 -16.89 20.72 -9.99
C GLU A 316 -18.20 20.12 -10.51
N PHE A 317 -18.73 19.11 -9.80
CA PHE A 317 -20.12 18.68 -9.91
C PHE A 317 -20.91 19.26 -8.72
N CYS A 318 -22.13 19.75 -8.97
CA CYS A 318 -22.91 20.49 -7.98
C CYS A 318 -24.38 20.08 -7.99
N ASN A 319 -24.86 19.39 -6.95
CA ASN A 319 -26.27 18.96 -6.87
C ASN A 319 -26.91 19.34 -5.52
N THR A 320 -28.25 19.31 -5.45
CA THR A 320 -29.00 19.59 -4.21
C THR A 320 -29.37 18.33 -3.42
N GLN A 321 -29.35 17.16 -4.06
CA GLN A 321 -29.48 15.87 -3.40
C GLN A 321 -28.11 15.43 -2.89
N LYS A 322 -27.97 15.20 -1.58
CA LYS A 322 -26.69 14.78 -0.99
C LYS A 322 -26.27 13.40 -1.51
N ASP A 323 -27.18 12.43 -1.46
CA ASP A 323 -26.89 11.03 -1.77
C ASP A 323 -26.41 10.84 -3.22
N LEU A 324 -26.95 11.63 -4.15
CA LEU A 324 -26.46 11.67 -5.54
C LEU A 324 -25.05 12.25 -5.63
N ALA A 325 -24.75 13.34 -4.90
CA ALA A 325 -23.41 13.91 -4.86
C ALA A 325 -22.38 12.96 -4.21
N ASP A 326 -22.75 12.31 -3.11
CA ASP A 326 -21.92 11.27 -2.46
C ASP A 326 -21.63 10.11 -3.43
N ALA A 327 -22.63 9.67 -4.20
CA ALA A 327 -22.47 8.61 -5.21
C ALA A 327 -21.59 9.04 -6.40
N VAL A 328 -21.66 10.30 -6.87
CA VAL A 328 -20.70 10.84 -7.85
C VAL A 328 -19.29 10.89 -7.28
N ALA A 329 -19.16 11.20 -5.99
CA ALA A 329 -17.87 11.22 -5.31
C ALA A 329 -17.28 9.81 -5.15
N GLU A 330 -18.08 8.80 -4.77
CA GLU A 330 -17.67 7.38 -4.78
C GLU A 330 -17.25 6.93 -6.19
N LEU A 331 -18.01 7.31 -7.22
CA LEU A 331 -17.71 7.00 -8.62
C LEU A 331 -16.31 7.53 -9.01
N ALA A 332 -16.04 8.82 -8.80
CA ALA A 332 -14.74 9.43 -9.10
C ALA A 332 -13.59 8.85 -8.25
N ARG A 333 -13.80 8.61 -6.93
CA ARG A 333 -12.81 7.95 -6.05
C ARG A 333 -12.44 6.55 -6.55
N SER A 334 -13.44 5.76 -6.93
CA SER A 334 -13.25 4.40 -7.46
C SER A 334 -12.56 4.37 -8.83
N LEU A 335 -12.48 5.50 -9.53
CA LEU A 335 -11.67 5.73 -10.74
C LEU A 335 -10.28 6.32 -10.43
N GLY A 336 -9.84 6.23 -9.17
CA GLY A 336 -8.51 6.69 -8.73
C GLY A 336 -8.36 8.20 -8.59
N MET A 337 -9.46 8.97 -8.56
CA MET A 337 -9.40 10.43 -8.48
C MET A 337 -9.43 10.91 -7.02
N LYS A 338 -8.62 11.94 -6.73
CA LYS A 338 -8.61 12.59 -5.41
C LYS A 338 -9.78 13.60 -5.31
N VAL A 339 -10.82 13.23 -4.56
CA VAL A 339 -12.09 13.96 -4.48
C VAL A 339 -12.20 14.73 -3.17
N ARG A 340 -12.63 15.99 -3.28
CA ARG A 340 -12.94 16.88 -2.15
C ARG A 340 -14.41 17.29 -2.18
N GLU A 341 -15.12 16.93 -1.12
CA GLU A 341 -16.52 17.31 -0.90
C GLU A 341 -16.65 18.62 -0.12
N SER A 342 -17.75 19.34 -0.34
CA SER A 342 -18.14 20.51 0.46
C SER A 342 -19.63 20.81 0.26
N SER A 343 -20.20 21.75 1.03
CA SER A 343 -21.51 22.32 0.72
C SER A 343 -21.51 23.84 0.82
N LYS A 344 -22.38 24.49 0.03
CA LYS A 344 -22.64 25.94 0.07
C LYS A 344 -24.15 26.19 0.09
N ILE A 345 -24.57 27.33 0.61
CA ILE A 345 -25.92 27.86 0.39
C ILE A 345 -25.76 28.96 -0.67
N PRO A 346 -26.02 28.67 -1.97
CA PRO A 346 -25.89 29.67 -3.01
C PRO A 346 -27.05 30.67 -2.96
N THR A 347 -26.84 31.86 -3.52
CA THR A 347 -27.84 32.92 -3.61
C THR A 347 -28.28 33.11 -5.06
N CYS A 348 -29.58 33.01 -5.33
CA CYS A 348 -30.14 33.33 -6.65
C CYS A 348 -31.06 34.54 -6.55
N LYS A 349 -30.84 35.56 -7.40
CA LYS A 349 -31.61 36.83 -7.40
C LYS A 349 -31.73 37.46 -5.99
N GLY A 350 -30.63 37.46 -5.23
CA GLY A 350 -30.57 38.01 -3.87
C GLY A 350 -31.20 37.15 -2.76
N LYS A 351 -31.78 35.97 -3.08
CA LYS A 351 -32.39 35.06 -2.09
C LYS A 351 -31.55 33.78 -1.92
N PRO A 352 -31.34 33.30 -0.67
CA PRO A 352 -30.74 31.99 -0.44
C PRO A 352 -31.55 30.87 -1.09
N CYS A 353 -30.84 29.93 -1.72
CA CYS A 353 -31.41 28.72 -2.31
C CYS A 353 -31.30 27.52 -1.34
N ALA A 354 -31.77 26.35 -1.78
CA ALA A 354 -31.44 25.09 -1.12
C ALA A 354 -29.92 24.87 -1.03
N ARG A 355 -29.48 24.14 -0.01
CA ARG A 355 -28.07 23.74 0.14
C ARG A 355 -27.62 22.94 -1.09
N ALA A 356 -26.48 23.32 -1.65
CA ALA A 356 -25.82 22.60 -2.73
C ALA A 356 -24.60 21.86 -2.20
N TYR A 357 -24.46 20.59 -2.59
CA TYR A 357 -23.34 19.70 -2.31
C TYR A 357 -22.43 19.68 -3.54
N LEU A 358 -21.12 19.80 -3.30
CA LEU A 358 -20.13 20.07 -4.32
C LEU A 358 -19.04 19.01 -4.25
N VAL A 359 -18.85 18.30 -5.36
CA VAL A 359 -17.83 17.28 -5.55
C VAL A 359 -16.77 17.90 -6.45
N ARG A 360 -15.53 18.03 -5.96
CA ARG A 360 -14.42 18.60 -6.73
C ARG A 360 -13.26 17.64 -6.84
N PHE A 361 -12.66 17.57 -8.02
CA PHE A 361 -11.43 16.80 -8.25
C PHE A 361 -10.68 17.33 -9.46
N THR A 362 -9.41 16.98 -9.56
CA THR A 362 -8.63 17.18 -10.78
C THR A 362 -8.54 15.84 -11.51
N PRO A 363 -9.07 15.71 -12.73
CA PRO A 363 -9.09 14.44 -13.44
C PRO A 363 -7.67 14.00 -13.85
N ASN A 364 -7.44 12.69 -13.76
CA ASN A 364 -6.25 11.97 -14.21
C ASN A 364 -6.45 11.22 -15.54
N GLN A 365 -7.69 11.20 -16.06
CA GLN A 365 -8.11 10.62 -17.33
C GLN A 365 -9.18 11.52 -17.99
N GLN A 366 -9.65 11.20 -19.21
CA GLN A 366 -10.79 11.90 -19.79
C GLN A 366 -12.08 11.59 -19.00
N VAL A 367 -12.89 12.61 -18.73
CA VAL A 367 -14.13 12.53 -17.92
C VAL A 367 -15.32 13.29 -18.52
N PHE A 368 -15.18 13.81 -19.74
CA PHE A 368 -16.25 14.45 -20.50
C PHE A 368 -16.29 13.87 -21.92
N ARG A 369 -17.49 13.78 -22.51
CA ARG A 369 -17.70 13.56 -23.96
C ARG A 369 -18.03 14.87 -24.68
N LEU A 370 -18.69 15.82 -24.01
CA LEU A 370 -18.98 17.17 -24.51
C LEU A 370 -17.67 17.88 -24.89
N ALA A 371 -17.46 18.15 -26.19
CA ALA A 371 -16.18 18.56 -26.77
C ALA A 371 -15.61 19.81 -26.10
N ARG A 372 -16.47 20.80 -25.80
CA ARG A 372 -16.07 22.07 -25.13
C ARG A 372 -15.59 21.89 -23.68
N LYS A 373 -15.99 20.82 -22.98
CA LYS A 373 -15.52 20.46 -21.63
C LYS A 373 -14.32 19.50 -21.74
N ALA A 374 -14.39 18.51 -22.61
CA ALA A 374 -13.33 17.54 -22.89
C ALA A 374 -12.00 18.22 -23.28
N ALA A 375 -12.05 19.25 -24.13
CA ALA A 375 -10.88 20.04 -24.55
C ALA A 375 -10.22 20.86 -23.41
N ARG A 376 -10.88 21.01 -22.26
CA ARG A 376 -10.32 21.70 -21.08
C ARG A 376 -9.64 20.74 -20.09
N VAL A 377 -9.81 19.43 -20.27
CA VAL A 377 -9.13 18.41 -19.46
C VAL A 377 -7.64 18.42 -19.80
N ARG A 378 -6.80 18.69 -18.80
CA ARG A 378 -5.34 18.70 -18.93
C ARG A 378 -4.75 17.49 -18.22
N LEU A 379 -4.28 16.53 -19.01
CA LEU A 379 -3.54 15.35 -18.57
C LEU A 379 -2.05 15.60 -18.76
N GLY A 380 -1.19 15.08 -17.88
CA GLY A 380 0.27 15.20 -18.00
C GLY A 380 0.99 15.62 -16.71
N GLU A 381 2.30 15.77 -16.84
CA GLU A 381 3.24 15.97 -15.73
C GLU A 381 3.11 17.34 -15.04
N GLY A 382 3.56 17.41 -13.78
CA GLY A 382 3.45 18.61 -12.93
C GLY A 382 2.16 18.72 -12.10
N ARG A 383 1.15 17.87 -12.34
CA ARG A 383 -0.04 17.79 -11.50
C ARG A 383 0.15 16.84 -10.31
N SER A 384 -0.22 17.30 -9.13
CA SER A 384 -0.16 16.55 -7.85
C SER A 384 -1.29 15.51 -7.68
N THR A 385 -1.87 15.02 -8.78
CA THR A 385 -3.02 14.10 -8.78
C THR A 385 -2.66 12.68 -8.39
N GLY A 386 -1.47 12.19 -8.76
CA GLY A 386 -1.01 10.83 -8.44
C GLY A 386 -0.59 10.60 -6.97
N ARG A 387 -0.80 11.59 -6.08
CA ARG A 387 -0.33 11.57 -4.69
C ARG A 387 -1.31 12.25 -3.73
N ARG A 388 -1.46 11.69 -2.53
CA ARG A 388 -2.07 12.34 -1.36
C ARG A 388 -0.95 12.80 -0.44
N TYR A 389 -0.88 14.08 -0.12
CA TYR A 389 0.15 14.63 0.76
C TYR A 389 -0.37 14.64 2.19
N ILE A 390 0.47 14.27 3.16
CA ILE A 390 0.09 14.29 4.58
C ILE A 390 0.17 15.75 5.05
N ASP A 391 -0.92 16.21 5.67
CA ASP A 391 -1.12 17.59 6.16
C ASP A 391 -0.98 17.66 7.69
N ALA A 392 -1.52 16.66 8.39
CA ALA A 392 -1.43 16.52 9.85
C ALA A 392 -1.35 15.05 10.27
N VAL A 393 -0.65 14.78 11.37
CA VAL A 393 -0.66 13.49 12.08
C VAL A 393 -0.83 13.77 13.56
N GLU A 394 -1.92 13.29 14.15
CA GLU A 394 -2.36 13.64 15.51
C GLU A 394 -2.59 12.36 16.32
N GLU A 395 -2.02 12.23 17.52
CA GLU A 395 -2.32 11.09 18.42
C GLU A 395 -3.78 11.23 18.91
N VAL A 396 -4.56 10.14 18.82
CA VAL A 396 -5.96 10.08 19.22
C VAL A 396 -6.17 8.99 20.28
N PRO A 397 -7.30 9.01 21.04
CA PRO A 397 -7.59 7.95 22.00
C PRO A 397 -7.50 6.56 21.37
N SER A 398 -6.89 5.62 22.11
CA SER A 398 -6.76 4.23 21.68
C SER A 398 -8.13 3.59 21.43
N VAL A 399 -8.25 2.88 20.32
CA VAL A 399 -9.43 2.08 19.94
C VAL A 399 -9.01 0.64 19.67
N PRO A 400 -9.93 -0.34 19.67
CA PRO A 400 -9.62 -1.69 19.21
C PRO A 400 -9.16 -1.68 17.74
N VAL A 401 -8.01 -2.29 17.47
CA VAL A 401 -7.39 -2.33 16.13
C VAL A 401 -7.06 -3.77 15.73
N ARG A 402 -7.01 -4.05 14.42
CA ARG A 402 -6.66 -5.36 13.85
C ARG A 402 -5.74 -5.19 12.65
N CYS A 403 -4.89 -6.18 12.37
CA CYS A 403 -4.06 -6.23 11.17
C CYS A 403 -4.53 -7.38 10.26
N ILE A 404 -4.39 -7.22 8.94
CA ILE A 404 -4.56 -8.30 7.96
C ILE A 404 -3.27 -8.52 7.18
N ALA A 405 -3.19 -9.61 6.42
CA ALA A 405 -2.22 -9.81 5.35
C ALA A 405 -2.98 -10.02 4.04
N VAL A 406 -2.45 -9.52 2.94
CA VAL A 406 -3.09 -9.54 1.61
C VAL A 406 -2.16 -10.11 0.55
N SER A 407 -2.73 -10.75 -0.47
CA SER A 407 -1.99 -11.42 -1.55
C SER A 407 -1.44 -10.49 -2.64
N SER A 408 -1.54 -9.17 -2.47
CA SER A 408 -1.00 -8.19 -3.42
C SER A 408 0.53 -8.28 -3.48
N PRO A 409 1.16 -8.14 -4.68
CA PRO A 409 2.61 -8.32 -4.82
C PRO A 409 3.47 -7.31 -4.04
N ASP A 410 2.93 -6.11 -3.78
CA ASP A 410 3.54 -5.05 -2.99
C ASP A 410 2.97 -4.98 -1.56
N HIS A 411 2.16 -5.96 -1.17
CA HIS A 411 1.44 -6.06 0.10
C HIS A 411 0.56 -4.84 0.44
N SER A 412 0.21 -4.04 -0.56
CA SER A 412 -0.70 -2.90 -0.42
C SER A 412 -2.17 -3.30 -0.47
N PHE A 413 -3.02 -2.51 0.18
CA PHE A 413 -4.47 -2.60 0.03
C PHE A 413 -5.13 -1.24 0.25
N LEU A 414 -6.38 -1.11 -0.18
CA LEU A 414 -7.15 0.13 -0.10
C LEU A 414 -8.01 0.16 1.17
N ILE A 415 -8.11 1.34 1.79
CA ILE A 415 -8.90 1.57 3.01
C ILE A 415 -9.67 2.89 2.97
N GLY A 416 -10.74 2.97 3.74
CA GLY A 416 -11.65 4.11 3.81
C GLY A 416 -12.49 4.29 2.54
N ARG A 417 -13.52 5.14 2.64
CA ARG A 417 -14.39 5.48 1.49
C ARG A 417 -13.64 6.22 0.37
N ASP A 418 -12.48 6.78 0.68
CA ASP A 418 -11.60 7.53 -0.23
C ASP A 418 -10.58 6.66 -1.00
N TYR A 419 -10.64 5.34 -0.85
CA TYR A 419 -9.73 4.37 -1.50
C TYR A 419 -8.25 4.72 -1.24
N THR A 420 -7.92 4.97 0.02
CA THR A 420 -6.57 5.35 0.47
C THR A 420 -5.66 4.13 0.44
N VAL A 421 -4.53 4.23 -0.26
CA VAL A 421 -3.52 3.16 -0.29
C VAL A 421 -2.82 3.04 1.07
N THR A 422 -2.75 1.83 1.60
CA THR A 422 -1.91 1.49 2.75
C THR A 422 -1.21 0.13 2.58
N HIS A 423 -0.33 -0.28 3.51
CA HIS A 423 0.59 -1.41 3.31
C HIS A 423 0.76 -2.32 4.55
N ASN A 424 0.67 -3.63 4.34
CA ASN A 424 0.97 -4.67 5.35
C ASN A 424 2.29 -5.41 5.02
N CYS A 425 2.84 -6.24 5.92
CA CYS A 425 3.81 -7.30 5.58
C CYS A 425 3.78 -8.38 6.69
N ALA A 426 4.11 -9.66 6.51
CA ALA A 426 5.13 -10.27 5.64
C ALA A 426 4.65 -11.52 4.85
N VAL A 427 5.58 -12.44 4.48
CA VAL A 427 5.74 -12.99 3.11
C VAL A 427 5.85 -14.54 3.07
N ASN A 428 5.68 -15.13 1.88
CA ASN A 428 5.99 -16.54 1.55
C ASN A 428 7.44 -16.94 1.92
N GLY A 429 7.71 -18.21 2.26
CA GLY A 429 9.02 -18.68 2.75
C GLY A 429 9.23 -18.51 4.27
N GLN A 430 8.23 -17.98 4.98
CA GLN A 430 8.29 -17.68 6.41
C GLN A 430 8.24 -18.96 7.25
N ARG A 431 9.30 -19.29 8.01
CA ARG A 431 9.34 -20.50 8.84
C ARG A 431 8.50 -20.36 10.13
N VAL A 432 7.66 -21.35 10.43
CA VAL A 432 6.89 -21.46 11.67
C VAL A 432 7.36 -22.67 12.49
N LEU A 433 7.21 -22.60 13.81
CA LEU A 433 7.59 -23.66 14.72
C LEU A 433 6.43 -24.65 14.91
N ARG A 434 6.67 -25.92 14.61
CA ARG A 434 5.73 -27.03 14.88
C ARG A 434 5.78 -27.49 16.33
N ALA A 435 4.74 -28.17 16.78
CA ALA A 435 4.65 -28.77 18.13
C ALA A 435 5.75 -29.79 18.44
N ASP A 436 6.23 -30.48 17.41
CA ASP A 436 7.37 -31.39 17.45
C ASP A 436 8.74 -30.68 17.52
N GLY A 437 8.77 -29.34 17.56
CA GLY A 437 9.98 -28.53 17.62
C GLY A 437 10.65 -28.27 16.25
N SER A 438 10.09 -28.77 15.15
CA SER A 438 10.64 -28.53 13.81
C SER A 438 10.20 -27.16 13.24
N TRP A 439 11.13 -26.46 12.57
CA TRP A 439 10.84 -25.21 11.86
C TRP A 439 10.55 -25.50 10.38
N VAL A 440 9.32 -25.24 9.93
CA VAL A 440 8.88 -25.53 8.56
C VAL A 440 8.39 -24.26 7.87
N PRO A 441 8.61 -24.05 6.55
CA PRO A 441 8.03 -22.91 5.84
C PRO A 441 6.49 -22.92 5.92
N ILE A 442 5.87 -21.75 6.02
CA ILE A 442 4.42 -21.60 6.24
C ILE A 442 3.59 -22.24 5.11
N GLU A 443 4.13 -22.29 3.90
CA GLU A 443 3.59 -22.96 2.73
C GLU A 443 3.64 -24.51 2.78
N THR A 444 4.39 -25.09 3.72
CA THR A 444 4.47 -26.56 3.93
C THR A 444 3.51 -27.08 5.00
N LEU A 445 2.75 -26.18 5.62
CA LEU A 445 1.70 -26.54 6.55
C LEU A 445 0.56 -27.24 5.82
N THR A 446 -0.03 -28.24 6.47
CA THR A 446 -1.29 -28.86 6.04
C THR A 446 -2.43 -28.46 6.97
N ASP A 447 -3.67 -28.59 6.51
CA ASP A 447 -4.84 -28.47 7.37
C ASP A 447 -4.72 -29.37 8.59
N SER A 448 -4.83 -28.76 9.78
CA SER A 448 -4.64 -29.38 11.10
C SER A 448 -3.19 -29.54 11.60
N THR A 449 -2.18 -28.90 10.99
CA THR A 449 -0.80 -28.95 11.53
C THR A 449 -0.70 -28.31 12.92
N LYS A 450 -0.02 -28.99 13.85
CA LYS A 450 0.25 -28.51 15.21
C LYS A 450 1.48 -27.60 15.28
N LEU A 451 1.31 -26.41 15.86
CA LEU A 451 2.30 -25.33 15.93
C LEU A 451 2.56 -24.89 17.38
N LEU A 452 3.77 -24.44 17.70
CA LEU A 452 4.05 -23.72 18.94
C LEU A 452 4.01 -22.23 18.68
N THR A 453 3.18 -21.52 19.45
CA THR A 453 3.11 -20.06 19.48
C THR A 453 3.44 -19.57 20.89
N LEU A 454 3.96 -18.35 21.01
CA LEU A 454 4.18 -17.74 22.31
C LEU A 454 2.86 -17.16 22.83
N ASP A 455 2.34 -17.69 23.94
CA ASP A 455 1.29 -17.04 24.70
C ASP A 455 1.89 -15.80 25.39
N ILE A 456 1.54 -14.63 24.85
CA ILE A 456 2.04 -13.32 25.30
C ILE A 456 1.58 -13.01 26.73
N ALA A 457 0.46 -13.57 27.20
CA ALA A 457 -0.04 -13.34 28.55
C ALA A 457 0.71 -14.16 29.62
N THR A 458 1.26 -15.33 29.27
CA THR A 458 1.96 -16.21 30.23
C THR A 458 3.46 -16.36 29.96
N GLY A 459 3.98 -15.86 28.84
CA GLY A 459 5.38 -15.97 28.44
C GLY A 459 5.81 -17.40 28.09
N LYS A 460 4.86 -18.31 27.84
CA LYS A 460 5.11 -19.73 27.56
C LYS A 460 4.78 -20.06 26.11
N LEU A 461 5.50 -21.04 25.55
CA LEU A 461 5.10 -21.65 24.28
C LEU A 461 3.88 -22.55 24.54
N VAL A 462 2.83 -22.39 23.72
CA VAL A 462 1.59 -23.15 23.75
C VAL A 462 1.30 -23.75 22.37
N GLU A 463 0.64 -24.90 22.34
CA GLU A 463 0.31 -25.60 21.09
C GLU A 463 -1.01 -25.11 20.48
N VAL A 464 -1.01 -24.83 19.18
CA VAL A 464 -2.19 -24.44 18.37
C VAL A 464 -2.27 -25.24 17.06
N THR A 465 -3.36 -25.10 16.30
CA THR A 465 -3.64 -25.88 15.08
C THR A 465 -3.89 -24.97 13.87
N GLY A 466 -3.12 -25.11 12.78
CA GLY A 466 -3.20 -24.28 11.56
C GLY A 466 -4.07 -24.82 10.40
N ARG A 467 -4.32 -23.99 9.37
CA ARG A 467 -5.07 -24.30 8.11
C ARG A 467 -4.47 -23.54 6.89
N VAL A 468 -4.61 -24.07 5.66
CA VAL A 468 -3.84 -23.62 4.46
C VAL A 468 -4.60 -23.73 3.12
N SER A 469 -4.29 -22.86 2.13
CA SER A 469 -4.77 -22.92 0.72
C SER A 469 -3.75 -22.36 -0.30
N ASP A 470 -3.68 -22.94 -1.52
CA ASP A 470 -2.67 -22.68 -2.59
C ASP A 470 -3.08 -21.60 -3.64
N ASN A 471 -2.10 -21.02 -4.36
CA ASN A 471 -2.27 -19.91 -5.32
C ASN A 471 -1.32 -19.89 -6.58
N GLY A 472 -0.63 -20.99 -6.95
CA GLY A 472 -0.12 -21.19 -8.33
C GLY A 472 1.37 -20.92 -8.67
N LYS A 473 1.73 -21.01 -9.97
CA LYS A 473 3.14 -21.19 -10.48
C LYS A 473 3.75 -19.95 -11.17
N LYS A 474 5.09 -19.81 -11.12
CA LYS A 474 5.90 -18.74 -11.77
C LYS A 474 7.18 -19.28 -12.46
N LYS A 475 7.86 -18.42 -13.24
CA LYS A 475 9.04 -18.71 -14.09
C LYS A 475 10.38 -18.57 -13.33
N VAL A 476 11.40 -19.32 -13.76
CA VAL A 476 12.74 -19.44 -13.12
C VAL A 476 13.83 -19.41 -14.19
N ILE A 477 14.97 -18.78 -13.90
CA ILE A 477 16.19 -18.68 -14.74
C ILE A 477 17.25 -19.65 -14.21
N GLY A 478 18.00 -20.28 -15.12
CA GLY A 478 19.25 -20.99 -14.81
C GLY A 478 20.47 -20.13 -15.14
N ILE A 479 21.54 -20.22 -14.35
CA ILE A 479 22.80 -19.54 -14.58
C ILE A 479 23.94 -20.56 -14.42
N HIS A 480 24.77 -20.67 -15.45
CA HIS A 480 25.88 -21.62 -15.53
C HIS A 480 27.22 -20.87 -15.48
N PHE A 481 28.03 -21.17 -14.46
CA PHE A 481 29.34 -20.54 -14.26
C PHE A 481 30.48 -21.38 -14.84
N SER A 482 31.54 -20.73 -15.31
CA SER A 482 32.70 -21.38 -15.93
C SER A 482 33.50 -22.30 -14.98
N THR A 483 33.21 -22.25 -13.68
CA THR A 483 33.74 -23.15 -12.64
C THR A 483 32.97 -24.47 -12.53
N GLY A 484 31.86 -24.64 -13.26
CA GLY A 484 30.96 -25.79 -13.15
C GLY A 484 29.83 -25.62 -12.13
N ALA A 485 29.72 -24.48 -11.46
CA ALA A 485 28.61 -24.18 -10.57
C ALA A 485 27.33 -23.81 -11.35
N HIS A 486 26.16 -24.15 -10.78
CA HIS A 486 24.84 -23.94 -11.40
C HIS A 486 23.87 -23.34 -10.36
N LEU A 487 23.17 -22.26 -10.75
CA LEU A 487 22.20 -21.56 -9.91
C LEU A 487 20.83 -21.54 -10.62
N ARG A 488 19.72 -21.73 -9.89
CA ARG A 488 18.35 -21.65 -10.42
C ARG A 488 17.49 -20.74 -9.54
N VAL A 489 17.08 -19.59 -10.06
CA VAL A 489 16.48 -18.50 -9.28
C VAL A 489 15.37 -17.77 -10.06
N THR A 490 14.48 -17.06 -9.38
CA THR A 490 13.49 -16.20 -10.05
C THR A 490 14.15 -15.00 -10.72
N GLU A 491 13.48 -14.43 -11.73
CA GLU A 491 14.05 -13.40 -12.62
C GLU A 491 14.59 -12.16 -11.87
N ASN A 492 14.01 -11.87 -10.70
CA ASN A 492 14.34 -10.74 -9.82
C ASN A 492 15.33 -11.05 -8.66
N HIS A 493 16.03 -12.19 -8.67
CA HIS A 493 16.96 -12.55 -7.60
C HIS A 493 18.30 -11.79 -7.72
N PRO A 494 18.82 -11.12 -6.68
CA PRO A 494 20.04 -10.32 -6.77
C PRO A 494 21.33 -11.17 -6.67
N ILE A 495 22.34 -10.82 -7.47
CA ILE A 495 23.64 -11.51 -7.60
C ILE A 495 24.76 -10.46 -7.54
N LEU A 496 25.85 -10.77 -6.84
CA LEU A 496 26.96 -9.84 -6.59
C LEU A 496 28.08 -9.98 -7.64
N ARG A 497 28.37 -8.88 -8.35
CA ARG A 497 29.49 -8.75 -9.30
C ARG A 497 30.84 -8.59 -8.59
N GLU A 498 31.93 -8.85 -9.31
CA GLU A 498 33.31 -8.63 -8.80
C GLU A 498 33.57 -7.19 -8.33
N ASP A 499 32.91 -6.20 -8.94
CA ASP A 499 32.93 -4.78 -8.56
C ASP A 499 32.10 -4.45 -7.29
N LEU A 500 31.57 -5.48 -6.63
CA LEU A 500 30.70 -5.41 -5.45
C LEU A 500 29.37 -4.68 -5.67
N GLN A 501 28.90 -4.57 -6.92
CA GLN A 501 27.54 -4.13 -7.23
C GLN A 501 26.57 -5.31 -7.34
N TRP A 502 25.34 -5.11 -6.87
CA TRP A 502 24.24 -6.08 -7.01
C TRP A 502 23.51 -5.88 -8.33
N VAL A 503 23.29 -6.97 -9.07
CA VAL A 503 22.47 -7.01 -10.30
C VAL A 503 21.45 -8.14 -10.21
N LEU A 504 20.32 -8.08 -10.93
CA LEU A 504 19.31 -9.14 -10.89
C LEU A 504 19.69 -10.31 -11.80
N ALA A 505 19.16 -11.51 -11.51
CA ALA A 505 19.44 -12.73 -12.25
C ALA A 505 19.05 -12.66 -13.74
N GLN A 506 17.98 -11.92 -14.07
CA GLN A 506 17.64 -11.60 -15.46
C GLN A 506 18.70 -10.73 -16.16
N ASP A 507 19.38 -9.86 -15.41
CA ASP A 507 20.30 -8.83 -15.89
C ASP A 507 21.78 -9.29 -15.92
N VAL A 508 22.07 -10.47 -15.36
CA VAL A 508 23.40 -11.14 -15.47
C VAL A 508 23.80 -11.29 -16.94
N GLN A 509 25.07 -11.01 -17.26
CA GLN A 509 25.61 -11.12 -18.62
C GLN A 509 26.71 -12.20 -18.71
N VAL A 510 26.76 -12.88 -19.84
CA VAL A 510 27.79 -13.90 -20.13
C VAL A 510 29.14 -13.21 -20.27
N GLY A 511 30.18 -13.80 -19.68
CA GLY A 511 31.54 -13.23 -19.66
C GLY A 511 31.81 -12.25 -18.53
N GLU A 512 30.81 -11.82 -17.76
CA GLU A 512 31.03 -11.00 -16.56
C GLU A 512 31.49 -11.83 -15.35
N SER A 513 32.30 -11.21 -14.51
CA SER A 513 32.79 -11.76 -13.24
C SER A 513 31.79 -11.54 -12.09
N TYR A 514 31.47 -12.61 -11.37
CA TYR A 514 30.65 -12.61 -10.17
C TYR A 514 31.41 -13.21 -8.98
N VAL A 515 30.98 -12.89 -7.76
CA VAL A 515 31.64 -13.31 -6.52
C VAL A 515 31.13 -14.70 -6.11
N GLY A 516 32.05 -15.60 -5.76
CA GLY A 516 31.69 -16.89 -5.14
C GLY A 516 32.69 -17.35 -4.09
N LEU A 517 32.27 -18.34 -3.29
CA LEU A 517 33.02 -18.94 -2.19
C LEU A 517 33.43 -20.38 -2.52
N GLN A 518 34.54 -20.84 -1.97
CA GLN A 518 35.00 -22.22 -2.08
C GLN A 518 35.66 -22.67 -0.77
N ASN A 519 35.52 -23.96 -0.44
CA ASN A 519 36.19 -24.65 0.67
C ASN A 519 35.89 -24.06 2.07
N LEU A 520 34.61 -24.10 2.47
CA LEU A 520 34.19 -23.92 3.87
C LEU A 520 34.21 -25.28 4.57
N ASP A 521 35.13 -25.48 5.51
CA ASP A 521 35.24 -26.72 6.29
C ASP A 521 34.92 -26.42 7.77
N LEU A 522 33.89 -27.07 8.32
CA LEU A 522 33.33 -26.76 9.64
C LEU A 522 33.74 -27.81 10.68
N PRO A 523 34.39 -27.42 11.81
CA PRO A 523 34.85 -28.38 12.81
C PRO A 523 33.69 -29.19 13.42
N GLY A 524 33.67 -30.49 13.14
CA GLY A 524 32.61 -31.41 13.58
C GLY A 524 31.69 -31.91 12.46
N SER A 525 31.84 -31.41 11.23
CA SER A 525 31.32 -32.10 10.04
C SER A 525 32.14 -33.37 9.78
N THR A 526 31.46 -34.46 9.41
CA THR A 526 32.12 -35.74 9.05
C THR A 526 31.88 -36.14 7.59
N ASP A 527 31.04 -35.43 6.85
CA ASP A 527 30.70 -35.70 5.45
C ASP A 527 30.15 -34.41 4.79
N ASP A 528 30.43 -34.20 3.49
CA ASP A 528 29.99 -33.04 2.72
C ASP A 528 28.45 -32.92 2.60
N ARG A 529 27.70 -33.93 3.07
CA ARG A 529 26.24 -34.02 3.03
C ARG A 529 25.52 -33.47 4.27
N ASP A 530 26.25 -33.14 5.35
CA ASP A 530 25.67 -32.66 6.61
C ASP A 530 25.47 -31.12 6.67
N VAL A 531 25.86 -30.38 5.62
CA VAL A 531 25.65 -28.92 5.50
C VAL A 531 25.04 -28.61 4.13
N PRO A 532 23.74 -28.32 4.04
CA PRO A 532 23.12 -27.90 2.78
C PRO A 532 23.80 -26.63 2.23
N PRO A 533 24.00 -26.51 0.90
CA PRO A 533 24.65 -25.33 0.29
C PRO A 533 24.01 -23.99 0.69
N GLU A 534 22.71 -24.02 0.97
CA GLU A 534 21.86 -22.89 1.36
C GLU A 534 22.22 -22.35 2.77
N GLU A 535 22.70 -23.20 3.67
CA GLU A 535 23.18 -22.79 5.01
C GLU A 535 24.62 -22.26 4.95
N ALA A 536 25.44 -22.80 4.04
CA ALA A 536 26.76 -22.27 3.72
C ALA A 536 26.68 -20.88 3.05
N GLU A 537 25.64 -20.60 2.28
CA GLU A 537 25.38 -19.29 1.67
C GLU A 537 25.07 -18.22 2.72
N ILE A 538 24.25 -18.53 3.73
CA ILE A 538 23.99 -17.66 4.89
C ILE A 538 25.27 -17.40 5.71
N LEU A 539 26.11 -18.42 5.89
CA LEU A 539 27.45 -18.26 6.48
C LEU A 539 28.37 -17.37 5.62
N GLY A 540 28.23 -17.40 4.30
CA GLY A 540 28.90 -16.51 3.36
C GLY A 540 28.52 -15.04 3.55
N TYR A 541 27.23 -14.74 3.68
CA TYR A 541 26.72 -13.39 3.97
C TYR A 541 27.29 -12.80 5.27
N LEU A 542 27.60 -13.63 6.27
CA LEU A 542 28.13 -13.19 7.56
C LEU A 542 29.64 -12.88 7.58
N LEU A 543 30.39 -13.20 6.52
CA LEU A 543 31.87 -13.24 6.57
C LEU A 543 32.62 -12.21 5.70
N ALA A 544 31.94 -11.16 5.23
CA ALA A 544 32.57 -9.96 4.64
C ALA A 544 33.33 -9.08 5.68
N GLY A 545 34.06 -9.71 6.62
CA GLY A 545 34.52 -9.08 7.87
C GLY A 545 35.90 -9.47 8.44
N ARG A 546 36.60 -10.49 7.91
CA ARG A 546 38.05 -10.78 8.13
C ARG A 546 38.49 -11.19 9.60
N ILE A 547 39.54 -11.99 9.88
CA ILE A 547 40.42 -12.84 9.05
C ILE A 547 41.25 -13.89 9.84
N TRP A 548 42.10 -14.59 9.07
CA TRP A 548 43.11 -15.63 9.30
C TRP A 548 43.94 -15.62 10.63
N LYS A 549 43.73 -16.58 11.59
CA LYS A 549 44.80 -17.33 12.34
C LYS A 549 44.43 -18.78 12.83
N ASN A 550 44.50 -19.83 12.00
CA ASN A 550 44.93 -19.75 10.61
C ASN A 550 43.89 -19.13 9.70
N GLY A 551 42.66 -19.63 9.51
CA GLY A 551 41.74 -19.24 8.41
C GLY A 551 40.24 -19.28 8.77
N SER A 552 39.29 -18.57 8.14
CA SER A 552 39.27 -17.50 7.11
C SER A 552 39.42 -17.85 5.61
N VAL A 553 39.08 -16.86 4.75
CA VAL A 553 38.46 -17.01 3.41
C VAL A 553 39.34 -16.52 2.25
N ILE A 554 39.31 -17.26 1.12
CA ILE A 554 39.77 -16.82 -0.20
C ILE A 554 38.53 -16.47 -1.04
N VAL A 555 38.46 -15.24 -1.54
CA VAL A 555 37.44 -14.78 -2.50
C VAL A 555 38.06 -14.72 -3.90
N ARG A 556 37.32 -15.10 -4.94
CA ARG A 556 37.75 -15.02 -6.35
C ARG A 556 36.61 -14.58 -7.27
N ALA A 557 36.99 -14.00 -8.41
CA ALA A 557 36.12 -13.77 -9.55
C ALA A 557 35.73 -15.09 -10.23
N ILE A 558 34.47 -15.19 -10.66
CA ILE A 558 33.91 -16.34 -11.37
C ILE A 558 33.15 -15.83 -12.60
N ASN A 559 33.56 -16.25 -13.80
CA ASN A 559 32.93 -15.77 -15.02
C ASN A 559 31.65 -16.56 -15.32
N ALA A 560 30.58 -15.86 -15.70
CA ALA A 560 29.39 -16.50 -16.26
C ALA A 560 29.70 -17.04 -17.67
N SER A 561 29.23 -18.26 -17.96
CA SER A 561 29.24 -18.88 -19.29
C SER A 561 27.83 -18.85 -19.92
N ASP A 562 27.68 -19.30 -21.17
CA ASP A 562 26.42 -19.20 -21.93
C ASP A 562 25.19 -19.70 -21.14
N LYS A 563 24.10 -18.92 -21.22
CA LYS A 563 22.90 -18.99 -20.36
C LYS A 563 22.04 -20.25 -20.57
#